data_AF-A0A7Z9G705-F1
#
_entry.id   AF-A0A7Z9G705-F1
#
_cell.length_a   1.000
_cell.length_b   1.000
_cell.length_c   1.000
_cell.angle_alpha   90.00
_cell.angle_beta   90.00
_cell.angle_gamma   90.00
#
_symmetry.space_group_name_H-M   'P 1'
#
loop_
_entity.id
_entity.type
_entity.pdbx_description
1 polymer ?
#
loop_
_entity_poly.entity_id
_entity_poly.type
_entity_poly.pdbx_seq_one_letter_code
_entity_poly.pdbx_strand_id
1 'polypeptide(L)'
;MLLFPFLGCGGSQPHLKSEALIGDPVLERVQDMRDRQLKKLWEFDNFVKQGEAHCNEMCALHTQICTLSTKICGDGAANKSHKRIAAVCEVATKTCRDTNLRLPEGCWCP
;
A
#
# COMPACT_ATOMS: atom_id res chain seq x y z
N MET A 1 1.68 52.58 -40.14
CA MET A 1 2.29 51.52 -40.98
C MET A 1 3.48 50.97 -40.21
N LEU A 2 3.38 49.78 -39.58
CA LEU A 2 3.74 48.45 -40.15
C LEU A 2 5.23 48.43 -40.55
N LEU A 3 6.17 47.61 -40.04
CA LEU A 3 6.15 46.24 -39.51
C LEU A 3 7.38 45.96 -38.62
N PHE A 4 7.22 45.06 -37.64
CA PHE A 4 8.30 44.29 -37.00
C PHE A 4 8.63 43.05 -37.84
N PRO A 5 9.91 42.70 -38.08
CA PRO A 5 10.29 41.35 -38.45
C PRO A 5 10.86 40.61 -37.24
N PHE A 6 10.01 39.87 -36.53
CA PHE A 6 10.43 38.74 -35.72
C PHE A 6 10.51 37.53 -36.65
N LEU A 7 11.70 36.99 -36.90
CA LEU A 7 11.88 35.64 -37.47
C LEU A 7 13.24 35.11 -37.03
N GLY A 8 13.23 34.39 -35.92
CA GLY A 8 14.44 33.81 -35.33
C GLY A 8 14.15 33.09 -34.03
N CYS A 9 13.15 32.21 -33.99
CA CYS A 9 13.01 31.26 -32.91
C CYS A 9 12.89 29.86 -33.54
N GLY A 10 14.06 29.27 -33.84
CA GLY A 10 14.21 27.84 -34.05
C GLY A 10 13.95 27.13 -32.73
N GLY A 11 12.69 27.02 -32.35
CA GLY A 11 12.23 26.18 -31.26
C GLY A 11 11.78 24.85 -31.85
N SER A 12 12.72 23.92 -32.03
CA SER A 12 12.37 22.51 -32.13
C SER A 12 11.73 22.14 -30.79
N GLN A 13 10.42 22.28 -30.69
CA GLN A 13 9.64 21.92 -29.52
C GLN A 13 9.70 20.39 -29.44
N PRO A 14 10.38 19.78 -28.44
CA PRO A 14 10.28 18.35 -28.29
C PRO A 14 8.83 18.07 -27.94
N HIS A 15 8.16 17.37 -28.85
CA HIS A 15 6.87 16.74 -28.62
C HIS A 15 7.11 15.75 -27.47
N LEU A 16 6.93 16.22 -26.23
CA LEU A 16 6.79 15.35 -25.07
C LEU A 16 5.56 14.50 -25.38
N LYS A 17 5.80 13.30 -25.90
CA LYS A 17 4.84 12.22 -25.84
C LYS A 17 4.59 12.03 -24.37
N SER A 18 3.50 12.60 -23.89
CA SER A 18 2.83 12.19 -22.67
C SER A 18 2.41 10.75 -22.91
N GLU A 19 3.34 9.80 -22.78
CA GLU A 19 3.00 8.42 -22.54
C GLU A 19 2.20 8.47 -21.24
N ALA A 20 0.88 8.40 -21.39
CA ALA A 20 -0.01 8.14 -20.28
C ALA A 20 0.62 6.98 -19.51
N LEU A 21 0.98 7.24 -18.25
CA LEU A 21 1.32 6.19 -17.29
C LEU A 21 0.08 5.30 -17.18
N ILE A 22 -0.01 4.31 -18.07
CA ILE A 22 -0.89 3.17 -17.87
C ILE A 22 -0.33 2.53 -16.60
N GLY A 23 -1.05 2.73 -15.50
CA GLY A 23 -0.64 2.24 -14.19
C GLY A 23 -0.36 0.74 -14.27
N ASP A 24 0.63 0.29 -13.51
CA ASP A 24 0.90 -1.15 -13.39
C ASP A 24 -0.29 -1.78 -12.64
N PRO A 25 -1.12 -2.61 -13.30
CA PRO A 25 -2.36 -3.12 -12.70
C PRO A 25 -2.08 -4.08 -11.53
N VAL A 26 -0.89 -4.71 -11.49
CA VAL A 26 -0.47 -5.54 -10.36
C VAL A 26 -0.14 -4.65 -9.18
N LEU A 27 0.60 -3.57 -9.42
CA LEU A 27 0.94 -2.62 -8.37
C LEU A 27 -0.31 -1.94 -7.79
N GLU A 28 -1.27 -1.53 -8.63
CA GLU A 28 -2.53 -0.92 -8.18
C GLU A 28 -3.32 -1.87 -7.27
N ARG A 29 -3.45 -3.14 -7.68
CA ARG A 29 -4.09 -4.18 -6.85
C ARG A 29 -3.37 -4.37 -5.51
N VAL A 30 -2.04 -4.41 -5.53
CA VAL A 30 -1.23 -4.54 -4.31
C VAL A 30 -1.42 -3.32 -3.39
N GLN A 31 -1.55 -2.13 -3.95
CA GLN A 31 -1.84 -0.91 -3.21
C GLN A 31 -3.25 -0.94 -2.59
N ASP A 32 -4.28 -1.36 -3.33
CA ASP A 32 -5.63 -1.54 -2.77
C ASP A 32 -5.62 -2.50 -1.57
N MET A 33 -4.94 -3.64 -1.70
CA MET A 33 -4.80 -4.58 -0.58
C MET A 33 -4.08 -3.95 0.62
N ARG A 34 -3.07 -3.12 0.37
CA ARG A 34 -2.35 -2.40 1.43
C ARG A 34 -3.24 -1.37 2.12
N ASP A 35 -4.02 -0.61 1.38
CA ASP A 35 -4.94 0.38 1.93
C ASP A 35 -6.03 -0.29 2.79
N ARG A 36 -6.53 -1.43 2.34
CA ARG A 36 -7.43 -2.27 3.15
C ARG A 36 -6.76 -2.77 4.43
N GLN A 37 -5.48 -3.15 4.36
CA GLN A 37 -4.72 -3.58 5.54
C GLN A 37 -4.56 -2.43 6.55
N LEU A 38 -4.30 -1.21 6.07
CA LEU A 38 -4.22 -0.01 6.90
C LEU A 38 -5.56 0.33 7.56
N LYS A 39 -6.68 0.20 6.84
CA LYS A 39 -8.01 0.36 7.44
C LYS A 39 -8.25 -0.63 8.58
N LYS A 40 -7.87 -1.89 8.40
CA LYS A 40 -7.96 -2.91 9.45
C LYS A 40 -7.02 -2.64 10.63
N LEU A 41 -5.82 -2.14 10.37
CA LEU A 41 -4.91 -1.70 11.44
C LEU A 41 -5.52 -0.57 12.27
N TRP A 42 -6.17 0.41 11.62
CA TRP A 42 -6.84 1.50 12.33
C TRP A 42 -8.02 1.00 13.19
N GLU A 43 -8.83 0.06 12.67
CA GLU A 43 -9.88 -0.61 13.45
C GLU A 43 -9.27 -1.35 14.65
N PHE A 44 -8.16 -2.06 14.46
CA PHE A 44 -7.46 -2.79 15.51
C PHE A 44 -6.94 -1.85 16.61
N ASP A 45 -6.32 -0.74 16.21
CA ASP A 45 -5.79 0.27 17.14
C ASP A 45 -6.88 0.88 18.03
N ASN A 46 -8.10 1.00 17.52
CA ASN A 46 -9.23 1.47 18.31
C ASN A 46 -9.66 0.44 19.37
N PHE A 47 -9.60 -0.86 19.08
CA PHE A 47 -9.90 -1.90 20.07
C PHE A 47 -8.79 -2.06 21.10
N VAL A 48 -7.52 -1.96 20.71
CA VAL A 48 -6.39 -1.96 21.66
C VAL A 48 -6.56 -0.90 22.74
N LYS A 49 -7.03 0.30 22.37
CA LYS A 49 -7.29 1.41 23.32
C LYS A 49 -8.47 1.14 24.25
N GLN A 50 -9.42 0.30 23.85
CA GLN A 50 -10.58 -0.09 24.66
C GLN A 50 -10.28 -1.26 25.60
N GLY A 51 -9.17 -1.97 25.38
CA GLY A 51 -8.63 -3.00 26.27
C GLY A 51 -9.15 -4.41 25.98
N GLU A 52 -8.96 -5.30 26.97
CA GLU A 52 -9.09 -6.76 26.83
C GLU A 52 -10.52 -7.25 26.54
N ALA A 53 -11.54 -6.44 26.84
CA ALA A 53 -12.93 -6.79 26.54
C ALA A 53 -13.18 -7.04 25.03
N HIS A 54 -12.28 -6.60 24.16
CA HIS A 54 -12.35 -6.74 22.71
C HIS A 54 -11.31 -7.70 22.11
N CYS A 55 -10.83 -8.68 22.88
CA CYS A 55 -9.84 -9.65 22.39
C CYS A 55 -10.29 -10.34 21.09
N ASN A 56 -11.56 -10.75 21.00
CA ASN A 56 -12.07 -11.46 19.82
C ASN A 56 -12.02 -10.60 18.55
N GLU A 57 -12.40 -9.33 18.66
CA GLU A 57 -12.34 -8.36 17.57
C GLU A 57 -10.90 -8.07 17.16
N MET A 58 -10.00 -7.88 18.14
CA MET A 58 -8.57 -7.69 17.88
C MET A 58 -7.98 -8.90 17.16
N CYS A 59 -8.29 -10.12 17.58
CA CYS A 59 -7.83 -11.34 16.93
C CYS A 59 -8.38 -11.47 15.51
N ALA A 60 -9.67 -11.23 15.30
CA ALA A 60 -10.27 -11.27 13.97
C ALA A 60 -9.63 -10.26 13.02
N LEU A 61 -9.31 -9.05 13.51
CA LEU A 61 -8.61 -8.03 12.74
C LEU A 61 -7.15 -8.39 12.48
N HIS A 62 -6.44 -8.93 13.47
CA HIS A 62 -5.08 -9.45 13.31
C HIS A 62 -5.01 -10.49 12.19
N THR A 63 -5.90 -11.49 12.21
CA THR A 63 -5.98 -12.52 11.15
C THR A 63 -6.23 -11.88 9.77
N GLN A 64 -7.12 -10.90 9.67
CA GLN A 64 -7.38 -10.18 8.41
C GLN A 64 -6.15 -9.40 7.93
N ILE A 65 -5.45 -8.69 8.83
CA ILE A 65 -4.23 -7.94 8.54
C ILE A 65 -3.14 -8.88 8.01
N CYS A 66 -2.95 -10.02 8.67
CA CYS A 66 -1.94 -11.00 8.26
C CYS A 66 -2.31 -11.70 6.95
N THR A 67 -3.59 -12.02 6.74
CA THR A 67 -4.07 -12.58 5.46
C THR A 67 -3.80 -11.64 4.29
N LEU A 68 -4.04 -10.33 4.46
CA LEU A 68 -3.71 -9.33 3.45
C LEU A 68 -2.21 -9.26 3.19
N SER A 69 -1.38 -9.34 4.25
CA SER A 69 0.07 -9.44 4.10
C SER A 69 0.50 -10.62 3.26
N THR A 70 -0.04 -11.81 3.53
CA THR A 70 0.26 -13.03 2.77
C THR A 70 -0.11 -12.87 1.29
N LYS A 71 -1.26 -12.26 0.99
CA LYS A 71 -1.70 -12.01 -0.39
C LYS A 71 -0.79 -11.02 -1.12
N ILE A 72 -0.44 -9.91 -0.48
CA ILE A 72 0.52 -8.92 -0.99
C ILE A 72 1.86 -9.58 -1.30
N CYS A 73 2.37 -10.40 -0.38
CA CYS A 73 3.64 -11.11 -0.57
C CYS A 73 3.55 -12.22 -1.62
N GLY A 74 2.39 -12.86 -1.79
CA GLY A 74 2.12 -13.78 -2.89
C GLY A 74 2.24 -13.09 -4.26
N ASP A 75 1.68 -11.89 -4.39
CA ASP A 75 1.84 -11.06 -5.59
C ASP A 75 3.31 -10.66 -5.80
N GLY A 76 4.05 -10.33 -4.74
CA GLY A 76 5.49 -10.06 -4.82
C GLY A 76 6.32 -11.26 -5.27
N ALA A 77 5.99 -12.45 -4.79
CA ALA A 77 6.66 -13.69 -5.18
C ALA A 77 6.39 -14.08 -6.64
N ALA A 78 5.18 -13.79 -7.14
CA ALA A 78 4.81 -13.97 -8.54
C ALA A 78 5.47 -12.93 -9.47
N ASN A 79 5.83 -11.75 -8.94
CA ASN A 79 6.37 -10.61 -9.69
C ASN A 79 7.74 -10.17 -9.17
N LYS A 80 8.72 -11.10 -9.13
CA LYS A 80 10.04 -10.90 -8.47
C LYS A 80 10.86 -9.73 -9.01
N SER A 81 10.66 -9.32 -10.25
CA SER A 81 11.33 -8.15 -10.84
C SER A 81 10.75 -6.81 -10.37
N HIS A 82 9.53 -6.82 -9.80
CA HIS A 82 8.80 -5.61 -9.46
C HIS A 82 9.13 -5.12 -8.03
N LYS A 83 10.27 -4.44 -7.90
CA LYS A 83 10.83 -3.98 -6.60
C LYS A 83 9.85 -3.24 -5.68
N ARG A 84 8.91 -2.47 -6.24
CA ARG A 84 7.90 -1.75 -5.44
C ARG A 84 6.94 -2.71 -4.71
N ILE A 85 6.57 -3.82 -5.33
CA ILE A 85 5.67 -4.81 -4.69
C ILE A 85 6.42 -5.50 -3.55
N ALA A 86 7.70 -5.81 -3.73
CA ALA A 86 8.54 -6.36 -2.67
C ALA A 86 8.58 -5.43 -1.44
N ALA A 87 8.80 -4.12 -1.64
CA ALA A 87 8.77 -3.14 -0.56
C ALA A 87 7.39 -3.08 0.16
N VAL A 88 6.28 -3.16 -0.59
CA VAL A 88 4.94 -3.20 0.01
C VAL A 88 4.74 -4.47 0.84
N CYS A 89 5.22 -5.63 0.37
CA CYS A 89 5.20 -6.89 1.12
C CYS A 89 5.97 -6.81 2.44
N GLU A 90 7.17 -6.23 2.46
CA GLU A 90 7.95 -6.06 3.68
C GLU A 90 7.20 -5.23 4.73
N VAL A 91 6.62 -4.10 4.30
CA VAL A 91 5.83 -3.23 5.18
C VAL A 91 4.55 -3.92 5.67
N ALA A 92 3.87 -4.67 4.79
CA ALA A 92 2.67 -5.42 5.15
C ALA A 92 2.99 -6.52 6.18
N THR A 93 4.12 -7.21 6.02
CA THR A 93 4.59 -8.27 6.92
C THR A 93 4.95 -7.70 8.28
N LYS A 94 5.66 -6.57 8.29
CA LYS A 94 5.95 -5.84 9.52
C LYS A 94 4.66 -5.44 10.24
N THR A 95 3.66 -4.92 9.50
CA THR A 95 2.36 -4.54 10.08
C THR A 95 1.68 -5.73 10.76
N CYS A 96 1.61 -6.89 10.10
CA CYS A 96 1.09 -8.12 10.70
C CYS A 96 1.81 -8.49 12.01
N ARG A 97 3.15 -8.53 11.97
CA ARG A 97 3.97 -8.84 13.16
C ARG A 97 3.72 -7.85 14.31
N ASP A 98 3.68 -6.55 14.00
CA ASP A 98 3.51 -5.51 15.00
C ASP A 98 2.13 -5.57 15.67
N THR A 99 1.08 -6.03 14.97
CA THR A 99 -0.22 -6.24 15.61
C THR A 99 -0.21 -7.36 16.65
N ASN A 100 0.54 -8.44 16.42
CA ASN A 100 0.68 -9.53 17.40
C ASN A 100 1.38 -9.05 18.69
N LEU A 101 2.38 -8.16 18.57
CA LEU A 101 3.14 -7.63 19.72
C LEU A 101 2.35 -6.64 20.58
N ARG A 102 1.19 -6.17 20.10
CA ARG A 102 0.35 -5.17 20.79
C ARG A 102 -0.95 -5.77 21.33
N LEU A 103 -1.12 -7.08 21.20
CA LEU A 103 -2.22 -7.77 21.89
C LEU A 103 -1.99 -7.65 23.40
N PRO A 104 -3.03 -7.28 24.18
CA PRO A 104 -2.95 -7.32 25.64
C PRO A 104 -2.58 -8.71 26.17
N GLU A 105 -1.95 -8.79 27.34
CA GLU A 105 -1.45 -10.05 27.92
C GLU A 105 -2.55 -11.11 28.13
N GLY A 106 -3.80 -10.69 28.36
CA GLY A 106 -4.96 -11.58 28.47
C GLY A 106 -5.57 -12.04 27.13
N CYS A 107 -5.15 -11.46 26.00
CA CYS A 107 -5.70 -11.80 24.69
C CYS A 107 -4.87 -12.88 23.98
N TRP A 108 -5.47 -14.04 23.75
CA TRP A 108 -4.88 -15.10 22.94
C TRP A 108 -5.63 -15.24 21.61
N CYS A 109 -4.90 -15.13 20.50
CA CYS A 109 -5.45 -15.32 19.16
C CYS A 109 -5.04 -16.71 18.62
N PRO A 110 -6.01 -17.60 18.30
CA PRO A 110 -5.74 -18.91 17.72
C PRO A 110 -5.19 -18.84 16.29
#